data_AF-A0A0S2W0M3-F1
#
_entry.id   AF-A0A0S2W0M3-F1
#
_cell.length_a   1.000
_cell.length_b   1.000
_cell.length_c   1.000
_cell.angle_alpha   90.00
_cell.angle_beta   90.00
_cell.angle_gamma   90.00
#
_symmetry.space_group_name_H-M   'P 1'
#
loop_
_entity.id
_entity.type
_entity.pdbx_description
1 polymer ?
#
loop_
_entity_poly.entity_id
_entity_poly.type
_entity_poly.pdbx_seq_one_letter_code
_entity_poly.pdbx_strand_id
1 'polypeptide(L)'
;MKKYFSGPALLCALLAFLLFVVAACAAYYWTAGVFVTARLALLYVVLGAAGALALLLRRVWFAFFFYIGCALGWAAGQFVGALEGDFAPTAGLICTFFLMAVFAFIGAWLEWKRFRHRRRKEKDRRERQQQEDEARERTLLAQQQAKAAAAQPPAPGDAGAEPGAGTQEPPRT
;
A
#
# COMPACT_ATOMS: atom_id res chain seq x y z
N MET A 1 5.13 16.92 16.03
CA MET A 1 4.11 15.85 16.09
C MET A 1 2.80 16.29 15.42
N LYS A 2 2.82 16.56 14.11
CA LYS A 2 1.64 16.94 13.33
C LYS A 2 1.61 16.05 12.09
N LYS A 3 0.43 15.48 11.76
CA LYS A 3 0.08 14.71 10.54
C LYS A 3 -0.06 13.17 10.62
N TYR A 4 -0.40 12.57 11.77
CA TYR A 4 -0.89 11.16 11.77
C TYR A 4 -2.43 11.05 11.81
N PHE A 5 -3.13 12.04 12.35
CA PHE A 5 -4.60 12.09 12.34
C PHE A 5 -5.11 12.97 11.20
N SER A 6 -5.50 12.31 10.11
CA SER A 6 -6.29 12.96 9.06
C SER A 6 -7.71 13.11 9.59
N GLY A 7 -8.17 14.33 9.85
CA GLY A 7 -9.55 14.63 10.26
C GLY A 7 -10.64 13.84 9.50
N PRO A 8 -10.57 13.70 8.17
CA PRO A 8 -11.55 12.89 7.43
C PRO A 8 -11.42 11.38 7.69
N ALA A 9 -10.24 10.86 7.99
CA ALA A 9 -10.09 9.44 8.36
C ALA A 9 -10.66 9.15 9.75
N LEU A 10 -10.51 10.09 10.69
CA LEU A 10 -11.18 10.04 11.99
C LEU A 10 -12.70 10.06 11.80
N LEU A 11 -13.22 11.01 11.02
CA LEU A 11 -14.65 11.12 10.75
C LEU A 11 -15.21 9.84 10.12
N CYS A 12 -14.54 9.28 9.10
CA CYS A 12 -14.95 8.02 8.49
C CYS A 12 -14.92 6.84 9.48
N ALA A 13 -13.88 6.74 10.33
CA ALA A 13 -13.80 5.69 11.33
C ALA A 13 -14.93 5.82 12.38
N LEU A 14 -15.24 7.04 12.81
CA LEU A 14 -16.34 7.34 13.74
C LEU A 14 -17.70 7.01 13.14
N LEU A 15 -17.93 7.39 11.88
CA LEU A 15 -19.16 7.05 11.17
C LEU A 15 -19.30 5.54 10.98
N ALA A 16 -18.25 4.84 10.56
CA ALA A 16 -18.27 3.40 10.41
C ALA A 16 -18.52 2.68 11.75
N PHE A 17 -17.91 3.17 12.83
CA PHE A 17 -18.15 2.67 14.18
C PHE A 17 -19.61 2.83 14.60
N LEU A 18 -20.15 4.04 14.49
CA LEU A 18 -21.53 4.33 14.87
C LEU A 18 -22.52 3.52 14.03
N LEU A 19 -22.33 3.48 12.71
CA LEU A 19 -23.16 2.67 11.81
C LEU A 19 -23.12 1.19 12.18
N PHE A 20 -21.94 0.64 12.51
CA PHE A 20 -21.82 -0.75 12.92
C PHE A 20 -22.55 -1.04 14.23
N VAL A 21 -22.35 -0.21 15.25
CA VAL A 21 -23.01 -0.40 16.56
C VAL A 21 -24.53 -0.29 16.43
N VAL A 22 -25.02 0.71 15.71
CA VAL A 22 -26.46 0.89 15.45
C VAL A 22 -27.02 -0.29 14.68
N ALA A 23 -26.35 -0.74 13.61
CA ALA A 23 -26.78 -1.88 12.81
C ALA A 23 -26.78 -3.19 13.63
N ALA A 24 -25.75 -3.43 14.44
CA ALA A 24 -25.65 -4.62 15.29
C ALA A 24 -26.75 -4.65 16.36
N CYS A 25 -27.00 -3.52 17.02
CA CYS A 25 -28.08 -3.39 18.00
C CYS A 25 -29.46 -3.56 17.34
N ALA A 26 -29.69 -2.94 16.18
CA ALA A 26 -30.94 -3.07 15.44
C ALA A 26 -31.19 -4.51 14.97
N ALA A 27 -30.15 -5.18 14.44
CA ALA A 27 -30.22 -6.57 14.03
C ALA A 27 -30.55 -7.50 15.21
N TYR A 28 -29.91 -7.27 16.37
CA TYR A 28 -30.22 -8.04 17.59
C TYR A 28 -31.67 -7.82 18.05
N TYR A 29 -32.13 -6.56 18.08
CA TYR A 29 -33.49 -6.23 18.45
C TYR A 29 -34.51 -6.90 17.51
N TRP A 30 -34.24 -6.93 16.21
CA TRP A 30 -35.09 -7.60 15.22
C TRP A 30 -35.18 -9.12 15.46
N THR A 31 -34.07 -9.77 15.80
CA THR A 31 -34.07 -11.24 15.97
C THR A 31 -34.51 -11.70 17.35
N ALA A 32 -34.16 -10.97 18.41
CA ALA A 32 -34.43 -11.38 19.78
C ALA A 32 -35.71 -10.74 20.35
N GLY A 33 -36.17 -9.61 19.80
CA GLY A 33 -37.31 -8.85 20.33
C GLY A 33 -37.03 -8.14 21.66
N VAL A 34 -35.78 -8.17 22.14
CA VAL A 34 -35.36 -7.58 23.42
C VAL A 34 -34.19 -6.64 23.21
N PHE A 35 -34.05 -5.64 24.09
CA PHE A 35 -32.89 -4.75 24.09
C PHE A 35 -31.61 -5.51 24.43
N VAL A 36 -30.51 -5.05 23.80
CA VAL A 36 -29.18 -5.63 23.95
C VAL A 36 -28.74 -5.56 25.42
N THR A 37 -28.31 -6.70 25.98
CA THR A 37 -27.74 -6.74 27.33
C THR A 37 -26.36 -6.06 27.38
N ALA A 38 -25.96 -5.55 28.55
CA ALA A 38 -24.68 -4.85 28.72
C ALA A 38 -23.46 -5.66 28.22
N ARG A 39 -23.50 -7.00 28.39
CA ARG A 39 -22.44 -7.90 27.93
C ARG A 39 -22.35 -7.99 26.40
N LEU A 40 -23.48 -8.07 25.71
CA LEU A 40 -23.53 -8.08 24.25
C LEU A 40 -23.20 -6.71 23.66
N ALA A 41 -23.63 -5.63 24.32
CA ALA A 41 -23.28 -4.27 23.93
C ALA A 41 -21.76 -4.05 23.97
N LEU A 42 -21.09 -4.54 25.03
CA LEU A 42 -19.63 -4.49 25.12
C LEU A 42 -18.96 -5.21 23.93
N LEU A 43 -19.46 -6.39 23.55
CA LEU A 43 -18.93 -7.13 22.40
C LEU A 43 -19.07 -6.33 21.10
N TYR A 44 -20.26 -5.79 20.80
CA TYR A 44 -20.45 -4.98 19.59
C TYR A 44 -19.60 -3.71 19.57
N VAL A 45 -19.41 -3.07 20.72
CA VAL A 45 -18.50 -1.93 20.85
C VAL A 45 -17.05 -2.35 20.59
N VAL A 46 -16.58 -3.47 21.17
CA VAL A 46 -15.21 -3.96 20.96
C VAL A 46 -14.99 -4.36 19.50
N LEU A 47 -15.92 -5.07 18.88
CA LEU A 47 -15.85 -5.43 17.46
C LEU A 47 -15.88 -4.19 16.56
N GLY A 48 -16.80 -3.27 16.83
CA GLY A 48 -16.90 -2.01 16.10
C GLY A 48 -15.61 -1.19 16.20
N ALA A 49 -15.04 -1.11 17.42
CA ALA A 49 -13.80 -0.39 17.68
C ALA A 49 -12.60 -1.05 16.98
N ALA A 50 -12.54 -2.37 16.91
CA ALA A 50 -11.50 -3.09 16.16
C ALA A 50 -11.54 -2.75 14.66
N GLY A 51 -12.73 -2.73 14.05
CA GLY A 51 -12.92 -2.31 12.65
C GLY A 51 -12.58 -0.83 12.42
N ALA A 52 -13.00 0.05 13.33
CA ALA A 52 -12.73 1.48 13.24
C ALA A 52 -11.24 1.82 13.44
N LEU A 53 -10.56 1.10 14.34
CA LEU A 53 -9.12 1.22 14.55
C LEU A 53 -8.35 0.81 13.29
N ALA A 54 -8.80 -0.23 12.58
CA ALA A 54 -8.21 -0.59 11.30
C ALA A 54 -8.38 0.51 10.24
N LEU A 55 -9.53 1.17 10.18
CA LEU A 55 -9.74 2.35 9.30
C LEU A 55 -8.78 3.49 9.65
N LEU A 56 -8.56 3.76 10.94
CA LEU A 56 -7.60 4.77 11.40
C LEU A 56 -6.17 4.45 10.98
N LEU A 57 -5.79 3.17 10.98
CA LEU A 57 -4.50 2.68 10.48
C LEU A 57 -4.41 2.71 8.93
N ARG A 58 -5.39 3.33 8.24
CA ARG A 58 -5.56 3.33 6.77
C ARG A 58 -5.66 1.92 6.18
N ARG A 59 -6.03 0.93 6.99
CA ARG A 59 -6.26 -0.46 6.58
C ARG A 59 -7.68 -0.66 6.10
N VAL A 60 -8.03 0.06 5.04
CA VAL A 60 -9.42 0.14 4.52
C VAL A 60 -9.92 -1.22 4.02
N TRP A 61 -9.02 -2.02 3.42
CA TRP A 61 -9.38 -3.32 2.90
C TRP A 61 -9.60 -4.33 4.02
N PHE A 62 -8.73 -4.36 5.03
CA PHE A 62 -8.98 -5.16 6.22
C PHE A 62 -10.32 -4.81 6.88
N ALA A 63 -10.57 -3.51 7.13
CA ALA A 63 -11.80 -3.07 7.78
C ALA A 63 -13.05 -3.46 6.98
N PHE A 64 -13.01 -3.29 5.66
CA PHE A 64 -14.11 -3.66 4.77
C PHE A 64 -14.44 -5.16 4.85
N PHE A 65 -13.44 -6.03 4.71
CA PHE A 65 -13.66 -7.47 4.82
C PHE A 65 -14.05 -7.89 6.23
N PHE A 66 -13.50 -7.25 7.26
CA PHE A 66 -13.85 -7.51 8.66
C PHE A 66 -15.32 -7.22 8.95
N TYR A 67 -15.85 -6.06 8.53
CA TYR A 67 -17.27 -5.74 8.71
C TYR A 67 -18.19 -6.66 7.90
N ILE A 68 -17.80 -7.04 6.68
CA ILE A 68 -18.53 -8.05 5.90
C ILE A 68 -18.53 -9.41 6.61
N GLY A 69 -17.38 -9.82 7.16
CA GLY A 69 -17.25 -11.03 7.97
C GLY A 69 -18.12 -10.98 9.22
N CYS A 70 -18.31 -9.81 9.82
CA CYS A 70 -19.21 -9.64 10.95
C CYS A 70 -20.68 -9.82 10.55
N ALA A 71 -21.11 -9.23 9.44
CA ALA A 71 -22.47 -9.36 8.93
C ALA A 71 -22.79 -10.79 8.48
N LEU A 72 -21.89 -11.40 7.69
CA LEU A 72 -22.03 -12.78 7.22
C LEU A 72 -21.94 -13.77 8.38
N GLY A 73 -21.03 -13.55 9.31
CA GLY A 73 -20.90 -14.36 10.51
C GLY A 73 -22.19 -14.35 11.33
N TRP A 74 -22.79 -13.17 11.54
CA TRP A 74 -24.07 -13.06 12.25
C TRP A 74 -25.21 -13.80 11.51
N ALA A 75 -25.34 -13.59 10.19
CA ALA A 75 -26.39 -14.24 9.40
C ALA A 75 -26.24 -15.77 9.39
N ALA A 76 -25.01 -16.27 9.18
CA ALA A 76 -24.72 -17.70 9.21
C ALA A 76 -24.87 -18.29 10.61
N GLY A 77 -24.50 -17.53 11.65
CA GLY A 77 -24.68 -17.92 13.04
C GLY A 77 -26.15 -18.09 13.44
N GLN A 78 -27.02 -17.19 12.98
CA GLN A 78 -28.48 -17.34 13.15
C GLN A 78 -29.01 -18.55 12.40
N PHE A 79 -28.57 -18.76 11.16
CA PHE A 79 -29.02 -19.90 10.36
C PHE A 79 -28.63 -21.25 10.99
N VAL A 80 -27.36 -21.39 11.41
CA VAL A 80 -26.86 -22.61 12.07
C VAL A 80 -27.45 -22.77 13.48
N GLY A 81 -27.64 -21.66 14.21
CA GLY A 81 -28.22 -21.65 15.55
C GLY A 81 -29.71 -21.99 15.58
N ALA A 82 -30.42 -21.85 14.46
CA ALA A 82 -31.83 -22.20 14.31
C ALA A 82 -32.06 -23.67 13.91
N LEU A 83 -31.00 -24.45 13.70
CA LEU A 83 -31.11 -25.89 13.42
C LEU A 83 -31.55 -26.66 14.67
N GLU A 84 -32.30 -27.74 14.49
CA GLU A 84 -32.70 -28.60 15.61
C GLU A 84 -31.50 -29.42 16.11
N GLY A 85 -31.10 -29.17 17.37
CA GLY A 85 -30.07 -29.94 18.06
C GLY A 85 -29.46 -29.15 19.23
N ASP A 86 -29.13 -29.83 20.33
CA ASP A 86 -28.49 -29.19 21.50
C ASP A 86 -27.17 -28.49 21.18
N PHE A 87 -26.50 -28.91 20.10
CA PHE A 87 -25.27 -28.31 19.61
C PHE A 87 -25.48 -27.10 18.69
N ALA A 88 -26.69 -26.86 18.18
CA ALA A 88 -26.98 -25.78 17.23
C ALA A 88 -26.59 -24.38 17.72
N PRO A 89 -26.93 -23.92 18.95
CA PRO A 89 -26.53 -22.60 19.42
C PRO A 89 -25.00 -22.44 19.55
N THR A 90 -24.31 -23.51 19.97
CA THR A 90 -22.84 -23.52 20.07
C THR A 90 -22.18 -23.51 18.68
N ALA A 91 -22.72 -24.29 17.73
CA ALA A 91 -22.26 -24.32 16.35
C ALA A 91 -22.48 -22.98 15.64
N GLY A 92 -23.59 -22.29 15.92
CA GLY A 92 -23.85 -20.94 15.40
C GLY A 92 -22.81 -19.92 15.86
N LEU A 93 -22.40 -19.96 17.14
CA LEU A 93 -21.32 -19.11 17.66
C LEU A 93 -19.98 -19.43 17.00
N ILE A 94 -19.63 -20.71 16.89
CA ILE A 94 -18.37 -21.14 16.23
C ILE A 94 -18.36 -20.68 14.78
N CYS A 95 -19.46 -20.84 14.04
CA CYS A 95 -19.58 -20.40 12.66
C CYS A 95 -19.41 -18.88 12.53
N THR A 96 -20.02 -18.11 13.44
CA THR A 96 -19.92 -16.65 13.48
C THR A 96 -18.46 -16.20 13.62
N PHE A 97 -17.75 -16.71 14.63
CA PHE A 97 -16.35 -16.34 14.88
C PHE A 97 -15.41 -16.87 13.80
N PHE A 98 -15.69 -18.07 13.26
CA PHE A 98 -14.92 -18.65 12.17
C PHE A 98 -14.98 -17.79 10.90
N LEU A 99 -16.18 -17.38 10.49
CA LEU A 99 -16.36 -16.50 9.33
C LEU A 99 -15.72 -15.14 9.56
N MET A 100 -15.90 -14.54 10.75
CA MET A 100 -15.20 -13.29 11.09
C MET A 100 -13.68 -13.45 10.96
N ALA A 101 -13.10 -14.54 11.48
CA ALA A 101 -11.67 -14.80 11.40
C ALA A 101 -11.18 -15.03 9.96
N VAL A 102 -11.91 -15.80 9.15
CA VAL A 102 -11.56 -16.05 7.74
C VAL A 102 -11.58 -14.75 6.93
N PHE A 103 -12.63 -13.94 7.09
CA PHE A 103 -12.74 -12.67 6.39
C PHE A 103 -11.71 -11.64 6.88
N ALA A 104 -11.42 -11.61 8.19
CA ALA A 104 -10.33 -10.81 8.74
C ALA A 104 -8.98 -11.22 8.14
N PHE A 105 -8.73 -12.53 8.00
CA PHE A 105 -7.52 -13.06 7.41
C PHE A 105 -7.40 -12.71 5.92
N ILE A 106 -8.49 -12.84 5.14
CA ILE A 106 -8.54 -12.42 3.73
C ILE A 106 -8.24 -10.92 3.60
N GLY A 107 -8.88 -10.10 4.45
CA GLY A 107 -8.64 -8.66 4.51
C GLY A 107 -7.17 -8.34 4.79
N ALA A 108 -6.57 -9.00 5.79
CA ALA A 108 -5.15 -8.84 6.13
C ALA A 108 -4.22 -9.31 5.00
N TRP A 109 -4.56 -10.40 4.34
CA TRP A 109 -3.78 -10.95 3.23
C TRP A 109 -3.77 -10.04 2.00
N LEU A 110 -4.93 -9.47 1.65
CA LEU A 110 -5.05 -8.51 0.54
C LEU A 110 -4.29 -7.21 0.83
N GLU A 111 -4.37 -6.72 2.07
CA GLU A 111 -3.59 -5.59 2.57
C GLU A 111 -2.08 -5.86 2.42
N TRP A 112 -1.64 -7.06 2.82
CA TRP A 112 -0.26 -7.50 2.73
C TRP A 112 0.23 -7.60 1.26
N LYS A 113 -0.58 -8.18 0.37
CA LYS A 113 -0.27 -8.22 -1.07
C LYS A 113 -0.10 -6.81 -1.65
N ARG A 114 -1.00 -5.88 -1.31
CA ARG A 114 -0.96 -4.51 -1.83
C ARG A 114 0.21 -3.71 -1.27
N PHE A 115 0.54 -3.90 0.01
CA PHE A 115 1.73 -3.32 0.63
C PHE A 115 3.01 -3.84 -0.03
N ARG A 116 3.10 -5.15 -0.27
CA ARG A 116 4.23 -5.77 -1.00
C ARG A 116 4.36 -5.23 -2.42
N HIS A 117 3.24 -4.97 -3.11
CA HIS A 117 3.25 -4.41 -4.45
C HIS A 117 3.68 -2.94 -4.47
N ARG A 118 3.23 -2.12 -3.51
CA ARG A 118 3.69 -0.73 -3.36
C ARG A 118 5.18 -0.64 -3.05
N ARG A 119 5.67 -1.47 -2.12
CA ARG A 119 7.10 -1.59 -1.79
C ARG A 119 7.96 -1.94 -3.01
N ARG A 120 7.49 -2.85 -3.88
CA ARG A 120 8.18 -3.17 -5.15
C ARG A 120 8.24 -1.97 -6.09
N LYS A 121 7.11 -1.27 -6.29
CA LYS A 121 7.06 -0.07 -7.16
C LYS A 121 7.91 1.10 -6.65
N GLU A 122 8.00 1.29 -5.34
CA GLU A 122 8.87 2.32 -4.75
C GLU A 122 10.36 1.97 -4.93
N LYS A 123 10.70 0.68 -4.86
CA LYS A 123 12.07 0.21 -5.12
C LYS A 123 12.45 0.46 -6.58
N ASP A 124 11.60 0.08 -7.53
CA ASP A 124 11.83 0.29 -8.97
C ASP A 124 11.95 1.79 -9.33
N ARG A 125 11.18 2.67 -8.67
CA ARG A 125 11.29 4.13 -8.88
C ARG A 125 12.61 4.70 -8.35
N ARG A 126 13.09 4.23 -7.20
CA ARG A 126 14.37 4.67 -6.63
C ARG A 126 15.54 4.19 -7.48
N GLU A 127 15.47 2.95 -7.98
CA GLU A 127 16.50 2.40 -8.87
C GLU A 127 16.57 3.17 -10.20
N ARG A 128 15.43 3.60 -10.78
CA ARG A 128 15.41 4.46 -11.97
C ARG A 128 15.98 5.87 -11.72
N GLN A 129 15.65 6.48 -10.58
CA GLN A 129 16.19 7.79 -10.20
C GLN A 129 17.70 7.73 -10.00
N GLN A 130 18.21 6.69 -9.33
CA GLN A 130 19.64 6.48 -9.16
C GLN A 130 20.36 6.27 -10.50
N GLN A 131 19.75 5.54 -11.45
CA GLN A 131 20.32 5.38 -12.79
C GLN A 131 20.35 6.70 -13.58
N GLU A 132 19.31 7.53 -13.48
CA GLU A 132 19.30 8.85 -14.14
C GLU A 132 20.33 9.81 -13.53
N ASP A 133 20.49 9.80 -12.21
CA ASP A 133 21.48 10.63 -11.52
C ASP A 133 22.91 10.17 -11.83
N GLU A 134 23.18 8.87 -11.83
CA GLU A 134 24.48 8.31 -12.25
C GLU A 134 24.78 8.61 -13.73
N ALA A 135 23.78 8.54 -14.61
CA ALA A 135 23.96 8.89 -16.03
C ALA A 135 24.28 10.39 -16.20
N ARG A 136 23.60 11.25 -15.43
CA ARG A 136 23.88 12.70 -15.43
C ARG A 136 25.27 13.01 -14.90
N GLU A 137 25.69 12.40 -13.80
CA GLU A 137 27.06 12.55 -13.28
C GLU A 137 28.11 12.10 -14.30
N ARG A 138 27.90 10.95 -14.97
CA ARG A 138 28.80 10.48 -16.03
C ARG A 138 28.87 11.46 -17.20
N THR A 139 27.75 12.04 -17.63
CA THR A 139 27.77 13.06 -18.70
C THR A 139 28.47 14.35 -18.28
N LEU A 140 28.29 14.79 -17.02
CA LEU A 140 28.96 15.98 -16.49
C LEU A 140 30.47 15.76 -16.35
N LEU A 141 30.89 14.59 -15.87
CA LEU A 141 32.30 14.20 -15.80
C LEU A 141 32.93 14.10 -17.21
N ALA A 142 32.23 13.52 -18.17
CA ALA A 142 32.68 13.47 -19.57
C ALA A 142 32.80 14.88 -20.18
N GLN A 143 31.85 15.77 -19.89
CA GLN A 143 31.91 17.17 -20.34
C GLN A 143 33.05 17.94 -19.68
N GLN A 144 33.32 17.71 -18.40
CA GLN A 144 34.46 18.29 -17.69
C GLN A 144 35.78 17.78 -18.26
N GLN A 145 35.90 16.49 -18.56
CA GLN A 145 37.07 15.92 -19.22
C GLN A 145 37.27 16.47 -20.63
N ALA A 146 36.19 16.60 -21.42
CA ALA A 146 36.26 17.21 -22.75
C ALA A 146 36.66 18.69 -22.68
N LYS A 147 36.16 19.43 -21.69
CA LYS A 147 36.53 20.83 -21.47
C LYS A 147 37.96 20.98 -20.95
N ALA A 148 38.44 20.06 -20.13
CA ALA A 148 39.83 20.00 -19.68
C ALA A 148 40.79 19.64 -20.83
N ALA A 149 40.39 18.71 -21.70
CA ALA A 149 41.14 18.35 -22.90
C ALA A 149 41.16 19.49 -23.93
N ALA A 150 40.07 20.26 -24.06
CA ALA A 150 40.03 21.45 -24.91
C ALA A 150 40.77 22.66 -24.33
N ALA A 151 40.98 22.71 -23.01
CA ALA A 151 41.76 23.74 -22.33
C ALA A 151 43.25 23.38 -22.21
N GLN A 152 43.65 22.19 -22.65
CA GLN A 152 45.06 21.84 -22.81
C GLN A 152 45.61 22.63 -24.00
N PRO A 153 46.59 23.54 -23.80
CA PRO A 153 47.17 24.28 -24.90
C PRO A 153 47.87 23.29 -25.85
N PRO A 154 47.86 23.54 -27.18
CA PRO A 154 48.69 22.76 -28.09
C PRO A 154 50.14 22.84 -27.59
N ALA A 155 50.80 21.69 -27.52
CA ALA A 155 52.22 21.64 -27.16
C ALA A 155 52.99 22.63 -28.05
N PRO A 156 53.88 23.47 -27.48
CA PRO A 156 54.62 24.44 -28.26
C PRO A 156 55.66 23.68 -29.09
N GLY A 157 55.44 23.63 -30.40
CA GLY A 157 56.49 23.31 -31.37
C GLY A 157 56.10 22.24 -32.38
N ASP A 158 55.47 22.66 -33.47
CA ASP A 158 55.80 22.20 -34.83
C ASP A 158 55.21 23.20 -35.84
N ALA A 159 55.72 24.44 -35.75
CA ALA A 159 55.56 25.45 -36.79
C ALA A 159 56.96 25.85 -37.25
N GLY A 160 57.54 25.02 -38.10
CA GLY A 160 58.88 25.19 -38.65
C GLY A 160 59.08 24.39 -39.92
N ALA A 161 58.15 24.49 -40.88
CA ALA A 161 58.38 24.05 -42.24
C ALA A 161 58.55 25.30 -43.11
N GLU A 162 59.81 25.63 -43.42
CA GLU A 162 60.19 26.69 -44.36
C GLU A 162 59.63 26.42 -45.77
N PRO A 163 59.41 27.47 -46.59
CA PRO A 163 58.99 27.33 -47.98
C PRO A 163 60.22 27.25 -48.91
N GLY A 164 60.28 26.24 -49.77
CA GLY A 164 61.34 26.12 -50.78
C GLY A 164 60.90 25.36 -52.02
N ALA A 165 60.70 26.10 -53.11
CA ALA A 165 60.32 25.62 -54.43
C ALA A 165 61.34 24.64 -55.05
N GLY A 166 60.86 23.63 -55.78
CA GLY A 166 61.72 22.71 -56.53
C GLY A 166 61.00 21.57 -57.27
N THR A 167 60.26 21.92 -58.32
CA THR A 167 60.27 21.30 -59.66
C THR A 167 60.03 19.77 -59.86
N GLN A 168 58.96 19.49 -60.63
CA GLN A 168 58.74 18.40 -61.60
C GLN A 168 58.21 17.01 -61.17
N GLU A 169 56.90 16.84 -61.44
CA GLU A 169 56.19 15.66 -61.98
C GLU A 169 56.92 14.91 -63.14
N PRO A 170 56.41 13.76 -63.64
CA PRO A 170 56.08 12.45 -63.03
C PRO A 170 56.75 11.33 -63.93
N PRO A 171 56.34 10.05 -64.12
CA PRO A 171 54.98 9.56 -64.39
C PRO A 171 54.57 8.28 -63.64
N ARG A 172 53.26 8.06 -63.70
CA ARG A 172 52.53 6.83 -63.38
C ARG A 172 52.97 5.65 -64.25
N THR A 173 52.88 4.45 -63.69
CA THR A 173 52.06 3.32 -64.19
C THR A 173 51.92 2.27 -63.09
#